data_AF-A0A956ZWR4-F1
#
_entry.id   AF-A0A956ZWR4-F1
#
_cell.length_a   1.000
_cell.length_b   1.000
_cell.length_c   1.000
_cell.angle_alpha   90.00
_cell.angle_beta   90.00
_cell.angle_gamma   90.00
#
_symmetry.space_group_name_H-M   'P 1'
#
loop_
_entity.id
_entity.type
_entity.pdbx_description
1 polymer ?
#
loop_
_entity_poly.entity_id
_entity_poly.type
_entity_poly.pdbx_seq_one_letter_code
_entity_poly.pdbx_strand_id
1 'polypeptide(L)'
;MARFSQAEVNEYLDDIFLPLDLEGQAYVLSAGRQYHGSYEGRGLHIFTRAVKMSRSNGGGSVYMGHNLELLLDSPLKTRATLVHSASLNSFFAAHLRALEPVPVLDFTQNDFSFQAHDVHWAMSLVDEAKELMLLMAQQDTKVGFSSLNLYPEAVSLSLRLPWDTISQERVADWLEQLLDFATIAESLPPPMQPLEESKTEHDFRLKRGMSKRFAKVALAIAGGIMVLVILAFISIL
;
A
#
# COMPACT_ATOMS: atom_id res chain seq x y z
N MET A 1 0.76 -6.70 27.21
CA MET A 1 -0.29 -6.45 26.20
C MET A 1 -1.28 -7.60 26.28
N ALA A 2 -2.56 -7.30 26.53
CA ALA A 2 -3.61 -8.32 26.47
C ALA A 2 -3.54 -9.01 25.10
N ARG A 3 -3.62 -10.34 25.09
CA ARG A 3 -3.68 -11.12 23.84
C ARG A 3 -5.12 -11.04 23.34
N PHE A 4 -5.39 -10.08 22.46
CA PHE A 4 -6.63 -10.07 21.71
C PHE A 4 -6.60 -11.20 20.69
N SER A 5 -7.73 -11.89 20.57
CA SER A 5 -7.98 -12.89 19.54
C SER A 5 -8.20 -12.19 18.19
N GLN A 6 -7.94 -12.90 17.09
CA GLN A 6 -8.22 -12.38 15.76
C GLN A 6 -9.73 -12.13 15.55
N ALA A 7 -10.59 -12.86 16.26
CA ALA A 7 -12.03 -12.70 16.19
C ALA A 7 -12.47 -11.34 16.76
N GLU A 8 -11.98 -10.98 17.96
CA GLU A 8 -12.27 -9.67 18.57
C GLU A 8 -11.79 -8.51 17.69
N VAL A 9 -10.61 -8.65 17.08
CA VAL A 9 -10.10 -7.62 16.15
C VAL A 9 -10.99 -7.53 14.90
N ASN A 10 -11.45 -8.66 14.36
CA ASN A 10 -12.31 -8.64 13.18
C ASN A 10 -13.70 -8.05 13.48
N GLU A 11 -14.29 -8.38 14.63
CA GLU A 11 -15.56 -7.82 15.10
C GLU A 11 -15.45 -6.30 15.26
N TYR A 12 -14.38 -5.83 15.90
CA TYR A 12 -14.08 -4.40 16.01
C TYR A 12 -13.96 -3.70 14.64
N LEU A 13 -13.28 -4.33 13.67
CA LEU A 13 -13.17 -3.77 12.33
C LEU A 13 -14.51 -3.80 11.59
N ASP A 14 -15.33 -4.84 11.78
CA ASP A 14 -16.65 -4.94 11.17
C ASP A 14 -17.56 -3.79 11.66
N ASP A 15 -17.51 -3.45 12.95
CA ASP A 15 -18.22 -2.29 13.53
C ASP A 15 -17.81 -0.94 12.92
N ILE A 16 -16.63 -0.86 12.31
CA ILE A 16 -16.11 0.35 11.68
C ILE A 16 -16.48 0.42 10.20
N PHE A 17 -16.33 -0.68 9.48
CA PHE A 17 -16.42 -0.68 8.02
C PHE A 17 -17.76 -1.14 7.46
N LEU A 18 -18.52 -2.00 8.16
CA LEU A 18 -19.85 -2.41 7.69
C LEU A 18 -20.86 -1.25 7.64
N PRO A 19 -20.85 -0.26 8.57
CA PRO A 19 -21.72 0.91 8.46
C PRO A 19 -21.46 1.81 7.23
N LEU A 20 -20.34 1.60 6.52
CA LEU A 20 -20.02 2.29 5.26
C LEU A 20 -20.59 1.55 4.02
N ASP A 21 -21.58 0.66 4.23
CA ASP A 21 -22.17 -0.20 3.19
C ASP A 21 -21.14 -1.06 2.43
N LEU A 22 -20.07 -1.47 3.13
CA LEU A 22 -19.04 -2.35 2.58
C LEU A 22 -19.30 -3.81 2.95
N GLU A 23 -19.10 -4.71 2.00
CA GLU A 23 -19.18 -6.15 2.19
C GLU A 23 -17.89 -6.71 2.80
N GLY A 24 -17.96 -7.14 4.06
CA GLY A 24 -16.82 -7.71 4.80
C GLY A 24 -16.60 -9.20 4.55
N GLN A 25 -15.37 -9.58 4.19
CA GLN A 25 -14.97 -10.98 4.02
C GLN A 25 -13.60 -11.28 4.65
N ALA A 26 -13.37 -12.55 4.98
CA ALA A 26 -12.12 -12.98 5.61
C ALA A 26 -10.96 -12.91 4.61
N TYR A 27 -9.82 -12.39 5.05
CA TYR A 27 -8.61 -12.35 4.23
C TYR A 27 -7.72 -13.56 4.56
N VAL A 28 -8.07 -14.69 3.91
CA VAL A 28 -7.73 -16.09 4.30
C VAL A 28 -6.23 -16.38 4.49
N LEU A 29 -5.32 -15.63 3.86
CA LEU A 29 -3.87 -15.90 3.92
C LEU A 29 -3.11 -15.12 5.00
N SER A 30 -3.61 -13.97 5.43
CA SER A 30 -2.87 -13.05 6.30
C SER A 30 -3.49 -12.88 7.68
N ALA A 31 -4.47 -13.73 8.04
CA ALA A 31 -5.27 -13.57 9.24
C ALA A 31 -5.77 -12.12 9.37
N GLY A 32 -6.45 -11.65 8.32
CA GLY A 32 -6.93 -10.28 8.22
C GLY A 32 -8.38 -10.21 7.75
N ARG A 33 -8.84 -9.00 7.44
CA ARG A 33 -10.18 -8.71 6.97
C ARG A 33 -10.10 -7.86 5.70
N GLN A 34 -11.06 -8.00 4.80
CA GLN A 34 -11.15 -7.14 3.62
C GLN A 34 -12.60 -6.75 3.38
N TYR A 35 -12.79 -5.55 2.84
CA TYR A 35 -14.10 -4.95 2.61
C TYR A 35 -14.17 -4.41 1.20
N HIS A 36 -15.32 -4.56 0.55
CA HIS A 36 -15.54 -4.11 -0.81
C HIS A 36 -16.90 -3.44 -0.94
N GLY A 37 -16.97 -2.36 -1.71
CA GLY A 37 -18.21 -1.67 -1.97
C GLY A 37 -17.94 -0.42 -2.78
N SER A 38 -18.69 0.64 -2.49
CA SER A 38 -18.51 1.94 -3.14
C SER A 38 -18.51 3.07 -2.13
N TYR A 39 -17.77 4.13 -2.43
CA TYR A 39 -17.76 5.37 -1.65
C TYR A 39 -17.83 6.55 -2.62
N GLU A 40 -18.81 7.43 -2.45
CA GLU A 40 -19.06 8.59 -3.34
C GLU A 40 -19.06 8.21 -4.84
N GLY A 41 -19.70 7.08 -5.18
CA GLY A 41 -19.84 6.59 -6.56
C GLY A 41 -18.60 5.90 -7.15
N ARG A 42 -17.53 5.73 -6.37
CA ARG A 42 -16.28 5.05 -6.78
C ARG A 42 -16.16 3.69 -6.11
N GLY A 43 -15.54 2.73 -6.78
CA GLY A 43 -15.20 1.45 -6.15
C GLY A 43 -14.23 1.66 -5.00
N LEU A 44 -14.54 1.07 -3.84
CA LEU A 44 -13.70 1.12 -2.64
C LEU A 44 -13.36 -0.29 -2.18
N HIS A 45 -12.07 -0.54 -1.97
CA HIS A 45 -11.54 -1.77 -1.43
C HIS A 45 -10.65 -1.47 -0.23
N ILE A 46 -10.93 -2.14 0.89
CA ILE A 46 -10.16 -2.00 2.12
C ILE A 46 -9.54 -3.34 2.47
N PHE A 47 -8.24 -3.34 2.77
CA PHE A 47 -7.52 -4.54 3.20
C PHE A 47 -6.86 -4.29 4.56
N THR A 48 -7.15 -5.15 5.53
CA THR A 48 -6.48 -5.14 6.84
C THR A 48 -5.71 -6.43 7.02
N ARG A 49 -4.46 -6.33 7.49
CA ARG A 49 -3.65 -7.52 7.85
C ARG A 49 -2.82 -7.26 9.09
N ALA A 50 -2.81 -8.22 10.00
CA ALA A 50 -1.91 -8.17 11.15
C ALA A 50 -0.46 -8.29 10.68
N VAL A 51 0.40 -7.37 11.13
CA VAL A 51 1.84 -7.42 10.84
C VAL A 51 2.57 -7.94 12.05
N LYS A 52 3.26 -9.07 11.87
CA LYS A 52 4.04 -9.73 12.92
C LYS A 52 5.49 -9.87 12.45
N MET A 53 6.44 -9.45 13.28
CA MET A 53 7.87 -9.58 12.99
C MET A 53 8.44 -10.76 13.76
N SER A 54 9.08 -11.70 13.06
CA SER A 54 9.75 -12.83 13.71
C SER A 54 10.95 -12.35 14.50
N ARG A 55 11.12 -12.83 15.73
CA ARG A 55 12.36 -12.64 16.49
C ARG A 55 13.43 -13.57 15.90
N SER A 56 14.66 -13.09 15.72
CA SER A 56 15.76 -13.87 15.12
C SER A 56 16.14 -15.11 15.94
N ASN A 57 15.79 -15.15 17.23
CA ASN A 57 16.28 -16.17 18.18
C ASN A 57 15.20 -17.19 18.58
N GLY A 58 14.24 -17.50 17.71
CA GLY A 58 13.20 -18.52 17.97
C GLY A 58 12.12 -18.13 19.02
N GLY A 59 12.17 -16.92 19.57
CA GLY A 59 11.31 -16.44 20.67
C GLY A 59 9.90 -15.96 20.27
N GLY A 60 9.33 -16.50 19.19
CA GLY A 60 8.01 -16.11 18.67
C GLY A 60 7.99 -14.79 17.88
N SER A 61 6.79 -14.37 17.46
CA SER A 61 6.59 -13.16 16.67
C SER A 61 6.08 -11.99 17.51
N VAL A 62 6.61 -10.78 17.29
CA VAL A 62 6.12 -9.54 17.91
C VAL A 62 5.05 -8.92 17.02
N TYR A 63 3.89 -8.59 17.58
CA TYR A 63 2.87 -7.82 16.88
C TYR A 63 3.33 -6.38 16.70
N MET A 64 3.20 -5.86 15.48
CA MET A 64 3.75 -4.58 15.06
C MET A 64 2.69 -3.70 14.38
N GLY A 65 1.42 -3.85 14.76
CA GLY A 65 0.30 -3.14 14.13
C GLY A 65 -0.44 -3.96 13.08
N HIS A 66 -1.46 -3.34 12.51
CA HIS A 66 -2.13 -3.75 11.29
C HIS A 66 -1.69 -2.85 10.14
N ASN A 67 -1.51 -3.46 8.98
CA ASN A 67 -1.45 -2.71 7.74
C ASN A 67 -2.87 -2.55 7.24
N LEU A 68 -3.37 -1.32 7.25
CA LEU A 68 -4.61 -0.90 6.63
C LEU A 68 -4.27 -0.35 5.26
N GLU A 69 -5.00 -0.78 4.24
CA GLU A 69 -4.87 -0.24 2.89
C GLU A 69 -6.25 0.12 2.38
N LEU A 70 -6.45 1.40 2.11
CA LEU A 70 -7.62 1.97 1.45
C LEU A 70 -7.28 2.07 -0.03
N LEU A 71 -8.17 1.62 -0.88
CA LEU A 71 -7.96 1.59 -2.32
C LEU A 71 -9.22 2.06 -3.03
N LEU A 72 -9.10 3.20 -3.70
CA LEU A 72 -10.20 3.87 -4.39
C LEU A 72 -9.97 3.77 -5.89
N ASP A 73 -11.00 3.35 -6.63
CA ASP A 73 -10.97 3.34 -8.08
C ASP A 73 -10.93 4.78 -8.63
N SER A 74 -10.15 4.96 -9.69
CA SER A 74 -9.87 6.26 -10.31
C SER A 74 -9.63 6.06 -11.81
N PRO A 75 -9.91 7.02 -12.71
CA PRO A 75 -9.57 6.90 -14.12
C PRO A 75 -8.09 7.23 -14.44
N LEU A 76 -7.24 7.48 -13.43
CA LEU A 76 -5.83 7.81 -13.62
C LEU A 76 -5.09 6.75 -14.44
N LYS A 77 -4.20 7.19 -15.33
CA LYS A 77 -3.39 6.33 -16.21
C LYS A 77 -1.89 6.55 -15.98
N THR A 78 -1.47 6.61 -14.73
CA THR A 78 -0.06 6.87 -14.36
C THR A 78 0.34 6.06 -13.13
N ARG A 79 1.65 6.05 -12.83
CA ARG A 79 2.18 5.48 -11.60
C ARG A 79 2.98 6.53 -10.85
N ALA A 80 2.69 6.65 -9.57
CA ALA A 80 3.47 7.46 -8.66
C ALA A 80 3.36 6.90 -7.24
N THR A 81 4.38 7.13 -6.43
CA THR A 81 4.47 6.60 -5.07
C THR A 81 5.16 7.64 -4.19
N LEU A 82 4.49 8.05 -3.11
CA LEU A 82 5.08 8.77 -1.99
C LEU A 82 5.23 7.80 -0.82
N VAL A 83 6.46 7.59 -0.38
CA VAL A 83 6.84 6.64 0.67
C VAL A 83 7.95 7.21 1.53
N HIS A 84 8.14 6.67 2.73
CA HIS A 84 9.32 7.01 3.53
C HIS A 84 10.62 6.61 2.80
N SER A 85 11.59 7.51 2.73
CA SER A 85 12.83 7.37 1.95
C SER A 85 13.64 6.13 2.35
N ALA A 86 13.70 5.83 3.64
CA ALA A 86 14.42 4.66 4.18
C ALA A 86 13.65 3.33 4.10
N SER A 87 12.43 3.32 3.56
CA SER A 87 11.60 2.11 3.51
C SER A 87 11.99 1.17 2.36
N LEU A 88 11.73 -0.14 2.52
CA LEU A 88 11.83 -1.10 1.42
C LEU A 88 10.89 -0.74 0.25
N ASN A 89 9.79 -0.04 0.52
CA ASN A 89 8.87 0.41 -0.52
C ASN A 89 9.53 1.45 -1.44
N SER A 90 10.38 2.34 -0.89
CA SER A 90 11.20 3.28 -1.68
C SER A 90 12.16 2.53 -2.61
N PHE A 91 12.82 1.47 -2.10
CA PHE A 91 13.68 0.63 -2.92
C PHE A 91 12.90 -0.05 -4.05
N PHE A 92 11.74 -0.64 -3.76
CA PHE A 92 10.91 -1.32 -4.76
C PHE A 92 10.34 -0.37 -5.81
N ALA A 93 9.93 0.83 -5.42
CA ALA A 93 9.46 1.86 -6.33
C ALA A 93 10.57 2.26 -7.32
N ALA A 94 11.80 2.50 -6.83
CA ALA A 94 12.91 2.95 -7.67
C ALA A 94 13.46 1.83 -8.57
N HIS A 95 13.65 0.62 -8.02
CA HIS A 95 14.43 -0.42 -8.70
C HIS A 95 13.58 -1.50 -9.37
N LEU A 96 12.38 -1.80 -8.86
CA LEU A 96 11.52 -2.83 -9.45
C LEU A 96 10.43 -2.24 -10.33
N ARG A 97 9.88 -1.08 -9.96
CA ARG A 97 8.88 -0.37 -10.78
C ARG A 97 9.51 0.66 -11.72
N ALA A 98 10.81 0.89 -11.60
CA ALA A 98 11.57 1.85 -12.41
C ALA A 98 10.93 3.25 -12.41
N LEU A 99 10.41 3.69 -11.25
CA LEU A 99 9.90 5.05 -11.10
C LEU A 99 11.06 6.02 -10.93
N GLU A 100 10.93 7.19 -11.56
CA GLU A 100 11.93 8.24 -11.48
C GLU A 100 11.70 9.13 -10.25
N PRO A 101 12.76 9.58 -9.56
CA PRO A 101 12.61 10.47 -8.42
C PRO A 101 12.08 11.84 -8.85
N VAL A 102 11.08 12.34 -8.12
CA VAL A 102 10.52 13.68 -8.31
C VAL A 102 11.18 14.62 -7.29
N PRO A 103 11.89 15.68 -7.72
CA PRO A 103 12.75 16.48 -6.84
C PRO A 103 11.95 17.49 -6.01
N VAL A 104 11.24 17.02 -4.98
CA VAL A 104 10.47 17.86 -4.05
C VAL A 104 11.23 17.99 -2.73
N LEU A 105 11.73 19.20 -2.45
CA LEU A 105 12.55 19.46 -1.25
C LEU A 105 11.78 19.19 0.05
N ASP A 106 10.52 19.63 0.13
CA ASP A 106 9.69 19.49 1.33
C ASP A 106 9.46 18.02 1.70
N PHE A 107 9.28 17.14 0.72
CA PHE A 107 9.18 15.70 0.96
C PHE A 107 10.48 15.14 1.53
N THR A 108 11.62 15.54 0.96
CA THR A 108 12.94 15.10 1.43
C THR A 108 13.21 15.56 2.86
N GLN A 109 12.83 16.79 3.21
CA GLN A 109 12.95 17.34 4.57
C GLN A 109 12.09 16.60 5.60
N ASN A 110 11.04 15.91 5.15
CA ASN A 110 10.15 15.10 5.97
C ASN A 110 10.43 13.59 5.83
N ASP A 111 11.63 13.22 5.38
CA ASP A 111 12.05 11.82 5.18
C ASP A 111 11.17 11.02 4.20
N PHE A 112 10.51 11.70 3.25
CA PHE A 112 9.74 11.08 2.18
C PHE A 112 10.45 11.15 0.82
N SER A 113 10.24 10.11 0.01
CA SER A 113 10.66 10.01 -1.37
C SER A 113 9.40 9.93 -2.24
N PHE A 114 9.29 10.86 -3.18
CA PHE A 114 8.26 10.82 -4.20
C PHE A 114 8.88 10.39 -5.52
N GLN A 115 8.29 9.36 -6.12
CA GLN A 115 8.77 8.78 -7.37
C GLN A 115 7.59 8.60 -8.31
N ALA A 116 7.79 8.88 -9.60
CA ALA A 116 6.73 8.84 -10.59
C ALA A 116 7.23 8.32 -11.94
N HIS A 117 6.30 7.78 -12.74
CA HIS A 117 6.57 7.41 -14.12
C HIS A 117 6.64 8.63 -15.03
N ASP A 118 5.81 9.64 -14.75
CA ASP A 118 5.83 10.93 -15.45
C ASP A 118 6.16 12.03 -14.44
N VAL A 119 7.44 12.43 -14.40
CA VAL A 119 7.96 13.43 -13.44
C VAL A 119 7.30 14.79 -13.66
N HIS A 120 7.03 15.18 -14.91
CA HIS A 120 6.44 16.48 -15.20
C HIS A 120 5.00 16.56 -14.69
N TRP A 121 4.20 15.54 -14.97
CA TRP A 121 2.85 15.43 -14.43
C TRP A 121 2.86 15.39 -12.89
N ALA A 122 3.81 14.65 -12.30
CA ALA A 122 3.94 14.53 -10.87
C ALA A 122 4.32 15.85 -10.19
N MET A 123 5.10 16.71 -10.85
CA MET A 123 5.39 18.06 -10.35
C MET A 123 4.12 18.92 -10.33
N SER A 124 3.27 18.86 -11.37
CA SER A 124 1.98 19.57 -11.38
C SER A 124 1.05 19.07 -10.27
N LEU A 125 1.06 17.76 -9.98
CA LEU A 125 0.34 17.21 -8.84
C LEU A 125 0.85 17.74 -7.51
N VAL A 126 2.17 17.86 -7.35
CA VAL A 126 2.77 18.40 -6.14
C VAL A 126 2.35 19.85 -5.93
N ASP A 127 2.35 20.67 -6.99
CA ASP A 127 1.95 22.07 -6.89
C ASP A 127 0.53 22.25 -6.33
N GLU A 128 -0.40 21.35 -6.68
CA GLU A 128 -1.81 21.41 -6.25
C GLU A 128 -2.09 20.63 -4.94
N ALA A 129 -1.40 19.52 -4.70
CA ALA A 129 -1.78 18.54 -3.67
C ALA A 129 -0.74 18.33 -2.56
N LYS A 130 0.38 19.07 -2.54
CA LYS A 130 1.51 18.83 -1.61
C LYS A 130 1.09 18.70 -0.14
N GLU A 131 0.29 19.63 0.36
CA GLU A 131 -0.11 19.64 1.78
C GLU A 131 -0.96 18.41 2.13
N LEU A 132 -1.88 18.02 1.25
CA LEU A 132 -2.71 16.83 1.40
C LEU A 132 -1.87 15.54 1.33
N MET A 133 -0.90 15.48 0.42
CA MET A 133 0.05 14.37 0.32
C MET A 133 0.88 14.22 1.60
N LEU A 134 1.39 15.32 2.16
CA LEU A 134 2.13 15.32 3.43
C LEU A 134 1.22 14.89 4.59
N LEU A 135 0.01 15.43 4.67
CA LEU A 135 -0.96 15.09 5.70
C LEU A 135 -1.24 13.59 5.74
N MET A 136 -1.50 12.97 4.57
CA MET A 136 -1.74 11.52 4.46
C MET A 136 -0.48 10.70 4.77
N ALA A 137 0.70 11.14 4.29
CA ALA A 137 1.96 10.43 4.51
C ALA A 137 2.37 10.42 5.99
N GLN A 138 2.02 11.46 6.74
CA GLN A 138 2.34 11.61 8.17
C GLN A 138 1.37 10.87 9.12
N GLN A 139 0.31 10.21 8.62
CA GLN A 139 -0.67 9.50 9.46
C GLN A 139 -0.12 8.24 10.16
N ASP A 140 1.04 7.71 9.75
CA ASP A 140 1.66 6.54 10.39
C ASP A 140 2.33 6.93 11.72
N THR A 141 2.07 6.12 12.74
CA THR A 141 2.46 6.40 14.12
C THR A 141 3.87 5.96 14.49
N LYS A 142 4.52 5.03 13.76
CA LYS A 142 5.72 4.35 14.32
C LYS A 142 6.88 4.00 13.41
N VAL A 143 6.74 3.81 12.10
CA VAL A 143 7.88 3.24 11.32
C VAL A 143 7.91 3.58 9.81
N GLY A 144 7.29 4.67 9.35
CA GLY A 144 7.45 5.13 7.96
C GLY A 144 6.97 4.11 6.91
N PHE A 145 5.89 3.37 7.20
CA PHE A 145 5.26 2.46 6.25
C PHE A 145 4.03 3.08 5.59
N SER A 146 3.66 4.32 5.94
CA SER A 146 2.69 5.07 5.16
C SER A 146 3.16 5.15 3.72
N SER A 147 2.25 4.86 2.80
CA SER A 147 2.50 5.06 1.38
C SER A 147 1.23 5.50 0.68
N LEU A 148 1.35 6.58 -0.07
CA LEU A 148 0.35 6.99 -1.05
C LEU A 148 0.82 6.49 -2.43
N ASN A 149 0.01 5.66 -3.07
CA ASN A 149 0.34 5.04 -4.34
C ASN A 149 -0.74 5.36 -5.37
N LEU A 150 -0.30 5.73 -6.57
CA LEU A 150 -1.11 5.81 -7.75
C LEU A 150 -0.76 4.62 -8.62
N TYR A 151 -1.78 3.86 -8.96
CA TYR A 151 -1.76 2.81 -9.97
C TYR A 151 -2.56 3.31 -11.17
N PRO A 152 -2.35 2.74 -12.37
CA PRO A 152 -3.38 2.85 -13.38
C PRO A 152 -4.68 2.33 -12.80
N GLU A 153 -5.72 3.14 -12.91
CA GLU A 153 -7.08 2.87 -12.48
C GLU A 153 -7.37 2.92 -10.97
N ALA A 154 -6.40 3.32 -10.13
CA ALA A 154 -6.63 3.39 -8.69
C ALA A 154 -5.67 4.31 -7.94
N VAL A 155 -6.15 4.84 -6.82
CA VAL A 155 -5.33 5.48 -5.79
C VAL A 155 -5.41 4.66 -4.51
N SER A 156 -4.29 4.53 -3.80
CA SER A 156 -4.23 3.76 -2.57
C SER A 156 -3.46 4.48 -1.47
N LEU A 157 -4.04 4.51 -0.28
CA LEU A 157 -3.39 4.91 0.96
C LEU A 157 -3.15 3.66 1.83
N SER A 158 -1.89 3.35 2.08
CA SER A 158 -1.50 2.30 3.03
C SER A 158 -0.98 2.92 4.31
N LEU A 159 -1.45 2.44 5.45
CA LEU A 159 -1.11 2.90 6.80
C LEU A 159 -0.73 1.72 7.68
N ARG A 160 0.22 1.94 8.60
CA ARG A 160 0.58 0.96 9.62
C ARG A 160 0.25 1.47 11.01
N LEU A 161 -0.79 0.92 11.61
CA LEU A 161 -1.37 1.45 12.85
C LEU A 161 -1.75 0.31 13.81
N PRO A 162 -1.74 0.52 15.13
CA PRO A 162 -2.44 -0.37 16.05
C PRO A 162 -3.94 -0.43 15.70
N TRP A 163 -4.56 -1.62 15.72
CA TRP A 163 -5.94 -1.79 15.26
C TRP A 163 -6.93 -0.99 16.10
N ASP A 164 -6.65 -0.86 17.40
CA ASP A 164 -7.42 -0.10 18.39
C ASP A 164 -7.37 1.42 18.18
N THR A 165 -6.58 1.90 17.22
CA THR A 165 -6.55 3.31 16.82
C THR A 165 -7.34 3.60 15.55
N ILE A 166 -7.90 2.57 14.90
CA ILE A 166 -8.75 2.73 13.72
C ILE A 166 -10.15 3.02 14.24
N SER A 167 -10.71 4.20 13.97
CA SER A 167 -12.07 4.57 14.35
C SER A 167 -12.88 4.98 13.13
N GLN A 168 -14.21 5.00 13.25
CA GLN A 168 -15.09 5.48 12.17
C GLN A 168 -14.75 6.90 11.72
N GLU A 169 -14.51 7.82 12.68
CA GLU A 169 -14.09 9.20 12.41
C GLU A 169 -12.80 9.26 11.59
N ARG A 170 -11.75 8.56 12.02
CA ARG A 170 -10.47 8.56 11.29
C ARG A 170 -10.60 7.92 9.91
N VAL A 171 -11.40 6.86 9.78
CA VAL A 171 -11.65 6.22 8.49
C VAL A 171 -12.38 7.18 7.55
N ALA A 172 -13.37 7.91 8.03
CA ALA A 172 -14.06 8.93 7.24
C ALA A 172 -13.08 10.02 6.78
N ASP A 173 -12.25 10.55 7.69
CA ASP A 173 -11.23 11.56 7.36
C ASP A 173 -10.26 11.07 6.29
N TRP A 174 -9.78 9.82 6.40
CA TRP A 174 -8.86 9.24 5.41
C TRP A 174 -9.52 9.00 4.06
N LEU A 175 -10.80 8.60 4.03
CA LEU A 175 -11.54 8.41 2.79
C LEU A 175 -11.82 9.74 2.09
N GLU A 176 -12.18 10.78 2.84
CA GLU A 176 -12.34 12.14 2.31
C GLU A 176 -11.03 12.68 1.74
N GLN A 177 -9.93 12.58 2.49
CA GLN A 177 -8.60 12.97 2.01
C GLN A 177 -8.17 12.22 0.74
N LEU A 178 -8.45 10.92 0.67
CA LEU A 178 -8.13 10.10 -0.49
C LEU A 178 -8.98 10.46 -1.71
N LEU A 179 -10.25 10.80 -1.49
CA LEU A 179 -11.19 11.25 -2.53
C LEU A 179 -10.80 12.63 -3.07
N ASP A 180 -10.46 13.57 -2.19
CA ASP A 180 -9.98 14.90 -2.56
C ASP A 180 -8.69 14.80 -3.37
N PHE A 181 -7.75 13.98 -2.90
CA PHE A 181 -6.51 13.74 -3.60
C PHE A 181 -6.74 13.13 -5.00
N ALA A 182 -7.61 12.12 -5.11
CA ALA A 182 -7.96 11.53 -6.40
C ALA A 182 -8.59 12.57 -7.33
N THR A 183 -9.50 13.41 -6.82
CA THR A 183 -10.14 14.48 -7.59
C THR A 183 -9.14 15.51 -8.10
N ILE A 184 -8.19 15.95 -7.26
CA ILE A 184 -7.12 16.86 -7.68
C ILE A 184 -6.29 16.21 -8.79
N ALA A 185 -5.82 14.98 -8.58
CA ALA A 185 -4.99 14.28 -9.55
C ALA A 185 -5.69 14.07 -10.90
N GLU A 186 -7.00 13.79 -10.88
CA GLU A 186 -7.83 13.60 -12.08
C GLU A 186 -8.15 14.90 -12.82
N SER A 187 -8.10 16.04 -12.12
CA SER A 187 -8.32 17.36 -12.71
C SER A 187 -7.13 17.87 -13.54
N LEU A 188 -5.95 17.29 -13.32
CA LEU A 188 -4.75 17.62 -14.07
C LEU A 188 -4.86 17.16 -15.53
N PRO A 189 -4.12 17.81 -16.45
CA PRO A 189 -3.93 17.27 -17.78
C PRO A 189 -3.45 15.82 -17.72
N PRO A 190 -3.86 14.94 -18.65
CA PRO A 190 -3.39 13.56 -18.69
C PRO A 190 -1.86 13.48 -18.74
N PRO A 191 -1.25 12.43 -18.16
CA PRO A 191 0.19 12.21 -18.25
C PRO A 191 0.63 12.08 -19.72
N MET A 192 1.85 12.49 -20.04
CA MET A 192 2.43 12.43 -21.38
C MET A 192 2.49 11.00 -21.92
N GLN A 193 2.69 10.04 -21.02
CA GLN A 193 2.73 8.61 -21.32
C GLN A 193 1.68 7.89 -20.47
N PRO A 194 0.43 7.81 -20.94
CA PRO A 194 -0.62 7.10 -20.22
C PRO A 194 -0.29 5.61 -20.18
N LEU A 195 -0.55 5.02 -19.02
CA LEU A 195 -0.32 3.62 -18.70
C LEU A 195 -1.66 2.93 -18.49
N GLU A 196 -1.79 1.73 -19.05
CA GLU A 196 -2.92 0.86 -18.77
C GLU A 196 -2.63 -0.07 -17.60
N GLU A 197 -3.68 -0.44 -16.87
CA GLU A 197 -3.57 -1.44 -15.82
C GLU A 197 -3.28 -2.80 -16.47
N SER A 198 -2.21 -3.47 -16.03
CA SER A 198 -1.98 -4.84 -16.45
C SER A 198 -2.89 -5.79 -15.68
N LYS A 199 -3.30 -6.90 -16.30
CA LYS A 199 -4.11 -7.93 -15.61
C LYS A 199 -3.45 -8.43 -14.32
N THR A 200 -2.12 -8.57 -14.32
CA THR A 200 -1.36 -9.00 -13.14
C THR A 200 -1.43 -7.99 -12.01
N GLU A 201 -1.39 -6.69 -12.34
CA GLU A 201 -1.53 -5.59 -11.39
C GLU A 201 -2.95 -5.51 -10.83
N HIS A 202 -3.96 -5.62 -11.70
CA HIS A 202 -5.36 -5.73 -11.30
C HIS A 202 -5.60 -6.89 -10.33
N ASP A 203 -5.12 -8.09 -10.68
CA ASP A 203 -5.27 -9.28 -9.86
C ASP A 203 -4.45 -9.16 -8.55
N PHE A 204 -3.28 -8.53 -8.57
CA PHE A 204 -2.51 -8.22 -7.36
C PHE A 204 -3.23 -7.20 -6.49
N ARG A 205 -3.93 -6.23 -7.08
CA ARG A 205 -4.65 -5.18 -6.36
C ARG A 205 -5.90 -5.71 -5.67
N LEU A 206 -6.72 -6.47 -6.40
CA LEU A 206 -8.05 -6.87 -5.94
C LEU A 206 -8.14 -8.33 -5.47
N LYS A 207 -7.35 -9.24 -6.03
CA LYS A 207 -7.45 -10.69 -5.78
C LYS A 207 -6.27 -11.22 -4.96
N ARG A 208 -5.93 -10.50 -3.89
CA ARG A 208 -4.76 -10.80 -3.05
C ARG A 208 -4.82 -12.15 -2.32
N GLY A 209 -5.99 -12.79 -2.26
CA GLY A 209 -6.18 -14.15 -1.76
C GLY A 209 -5.63 -15.27 -2.67
N MET A 210 -5.34 -15.00 -3.95
CA MET A 210 -4.79 -15.98 -4.89
C MET A 210 -3.25 -16.07 -4.90
N SER A 211 -2.56 -15.30 -4.03
CA SER A 211 -1.10 -15.20 -4.00
C SER A 211 -0.38 -16.52 -3.67
N LYS A 212 -1.08 -17.60 -3.28
CA LYS A 212 -0.48 -18.95 -3.12
C LYS A 212 0.29 -19.39 -4.37
N ARG A 213 -0.13 -19.01 -5.57
CA ARG A 213 0.60 -19.34 -6.82
C ARG A 213 1.85 -18.46 -6.98
N PHE A 214 1.71 -17.16 -6.79
CA PHE A 214 2.83 -16.21 -6.91
C PHE A 214 3.89 -16.38 -5.81
N ALA A 215 3.50 -16.60 -4.56
CA ALA A 215 4.41 -16.88 -3.45
C ALA A 215 5.19 -18.18 -3.68
N LYS A 216 4.55 -19.23 -4.23
CA LYS A 216 5.24 -20.47 -4.63
C LYS A 216 6.21 -20.23 -5.78
N VAL A 217 5.84 -19.44 -6.79
CA VAL A 217 6.71 -19.09 -7.92
C VAL A 217 7.91 -18.26 -7.43
N ALA A 218 7.69 -17.24 -6.61
CA ALA A 218 8.75 -16.43 -6.03
C ALA A 218 9.69 -17.26 -5.14
N LEU A 219 9.16 -18.17 -4.31
CA LEU A 219 9.96 -19.08 -3.50
C LEU A 219 10.76 -20.08 -4.37
N ALA A 220 10.16 -20.57 -5.45
CA ALA A 220 10.83 -21.45 -6.41
C ALA A 220 11.95 -20.73 -7.18
N ILE A 221 11.74 -19.48 -7.58
CA ILE A 221 12.76 -18.64 -8.21
C ILE A 221 13.89 -18.35 -7.21
N ALA A 222 13.57 -17.94 -5.98
CA ALA A 222 14.57 -17.69 -4.95
C ALA A 222 15.39 -18.95 -4.61
N GLY A 223 14.72 -20.10 -4.49
CA GLY A 223 15.38 -21.39 -4.31
C GLY A 223 16.26 -21.77 -5.51
N GLY A 224 15.76 -21.57 -6.73
CA GLY A 224 16.51 -21.82 -7.96
C GLY A 224 17.76 -20.95 -8.10
N ILE A 225 17.66 -19.66 -7.80
CA ILE A 225 18.80 -18.73 -7.77
C ILE A 225 19.81 -19.17 -6.72
N MET A 226 19.37 -19.55 -5.52
CA MET A 226 20.26 -20.00 -4.45
C MET A 226 21.01 -21.28 -4.84
N VAL A 227 20.33 -22.23 -5.50
CA VAL A 227 20.97 -23.46 -6.03
C VAL A 227 21.99 -23.12 -7.11
N LEU A 228 21.67 -22.21 -8.04
CA LEU A 228 22.61 -21.78 -9.08
C LEU A 228 23.85 -21.11 -8.49
N VAL A 229 23.70 -20.28 -7.45
CA VAL A 229 24.82 -19.65 -6.74
C VAL A 229 25.70 -20.70 -6.06
N ILE A 230 25.10 -21.69 -5.38
CA ILE A 230 25.84 -22.79 -4.74
C ILE A 230 26.60 -23.62 -5.77
N LEU A 231 25.95 -23.99 -6.88
CA LEU A 231 26.57 -24.76 -7.96
C LEU A 231 27.73 -23.99 -8.62
N ALA A 232 27.56 -22.68 -8.85
CA ALA A 232 28.62 -21.83 -9.36
C ALA A 232 29.82 -21.77 -8.38
N PHE A 233 29.56 -21.70 -7.08
CA PHE A 233 30.61 -21.67 -6.05
C PHE A 233 31.38 -23.00 -5.97
N ILE A 234 30.68 -24.14 -6.09
CA ILE A 234 31.29 -25.48 -6.12
C ILE A 234 32.14 -25.68 -7.39
N SER A 235 31.73 -25.10 -8.52
CA SER A 235 32.44 -25.26 -9.80
C SER A 235 33.72 -24.43 -9.90
N ILE A 236 33.95 -23.51 -8.96
CA ILE A 236 35.13 -22.61 -8.90
C ILE A 236 36.19 -23.13 -7.89
N LEU A 237 35.81 -24.09 -7.04
CA LEU A 237 36.68 -24.77 -6.05
C LEU A 237 37.27 -26.07 -6.62
#